data_AF-A0AA92V4W7-F1
#
_entry.id   AF-A0AA92V4W7-F1
#
_cell.length_a   1.000
_cell.length_b   1.000
_cell.length_c   1.000
_cell.angle_alpha   90.00
_cell.angle_beta   90.00
_cell.angle_gamma   90.00
#
_symmetry.space_group_name_H-M   'P 1'
#
loop_
_entity.id
_entity.type
_entity.pdbx_description
1 polymer ?
#
loop_
_entity_poly.entity_id
_entity_poly.type
_entity_poly.pdbx_seq_one_letter_code
_entity_poly.pdbx_strand_id
1 'polypeptide(L)'
;PYKNGNKGSVSSQPLSVYDKTIAYPWMADLVAAIRGGNDELKKQLPFRCAHYYQFLDNRRSQKNAVPESFLFQTTIDVDDKEYVDKAIEKARELNCSDTIWNGALLHLEYSARKKLHIDIRMPVGMTIEETQRAYCEALGVPYDESCITPERMLFITDKASEIYRSPHWYEVLPQEELKKRRQAYLTRGLTIDGRGVAVSAIQPAQPSDSNAAHAAHLSPAGTHQDAGTVATGKNLAAFDLFRNAAGLKDVDINTPGSRHSSLLAIMSAGASRVMPEEELKAVVAQKMPAFSQERDCQQLIHDFYAKYGDSSKPMSQAVIRINAQAEKSSQKDAVTFQSASSVGSEGGTDSNAEDDKLAPPPMPEHLPKLVELLLSKTPDVYKPAVAHAIFPPLATHLCKTTFKYIDNVEHEATLMCCLLAGTGAGKNC
;
A
#
# COMPACT_ATOMS: atom_id res chain seq x y z
N PRO A 1 -7.82 -6.50 -25.51
CA PRO A 1 -6.71 -7.44 -25.25
C PRO A 1 -5.87 -7.62 -26.51
N TYR A 2 -4.81 -6.83 -26.64
CA TYR A 2 -3.85 -6.95 -27.73
C TYR A 2 -2.46 -7.20 -27.14
N LYS A 3 -1.66 -7.97 -27.88
CA LYS A 3 -0.26 -8.22 -27.58
C LYS A 3 0.46 -6.91 -27.25
N ASN A 4 1.26 -6.88 -26.19
CA ASN A 4 1.94 -5.66 -25.70
C ASN A 4 1.01 -4.53 -25.20
N GLY A 5 -0.17 -4.86 -24.67
CA GLY A 5 -1.09 -3.87 -24.12
C GLY A 5 -0.50 -3.06 -22.95
N ASN A 6 -0.91 -1.79 -22.84
CA ASN A 6 -0.58 -0.95 -21.68
C ASN A 6 -1.23 -1.55 -20.41
N LYS A 7 -0.42 -2.02 -19.47
CA LYS A 7 -0.86 -2.67 -18.22
C LYS A 7 -1.63 -1.74 -17.28
N GLY A 8 -1.54 -0.43 -17.45
CA GLY A 8 -2.32 0.55 -16.70
C GLY A 8 -3.70 0.83 -17.29
N SER A 9 -3.97 0.40 -18.52
CA SER A 9 -5.23 0.64 -19.21
C SER A 9 -6.03 -0.64 -19.38
N VAL A 10 -7.30 -0.60 -19.01
CA VAL A 10 -8.25 -1.73 -19.05
C VAL A 10 -9.60 -1.25 -19.56
N SER A 11 -10.31 -2.09 -20.29
CA SER A 11 -11.70 -1.82 -20.69
C SER A 11 -12.55 -3.05 -20.39
N SER A 12 -13.81 -2.82 -20.06
CA SER A 12 -14.79 -3.89 -19.91
C SER A 12 -15.09 -4.49 -21.27
N GLN A 13 -14.97 -5.81 -21.38
CA GLN A 13 -15.19 -6.55 -22.63
C GLN A 13 -16.06 -7.78 -22.33
N PRO A 14 -16.92 -8.21 -23.26
CA PRO A 14 -17.68 -9.45 -23.08
C PRO A 14 -16.75 -10.67 -23.11
N LEU A 15 -17.15 -11.77 -22.46
CA LEU A 15 -16.37 -13.02 -22.44
C LEU A 15 -16.10 -13.58 -23.85
N SER A 16 -16.93 -13.28 -24.84
CA SER A 16 -16.68 -13.67 -26.23
C SER A 16 -15.37 -13.08 -26.79
N VAL A 17 -14.90 -11.95 -26.26
CA VAL A 17 -13.57 -11.40 -26.59
C VAL A 17 -12.46 -12.23 -25.93
N TYR A 18 -12.65 -12.70 -24.70
CA TYR A 18 -11.73 -13.64 -24.05
C TYR A 18 -11.64 -14.94 -24.86
N ASP A 19 -12.77 -15.52 -25.25
CA ASP A 19 -12.82 -16.77 -26.05
C ASP A 19 -12.06 -16.65 -27.37
N LYS A 20 -12.27 -15.54 -28.09
CA LYS A 20 -11.52 -15.24 -29.30
C LYS A 20 -10.02 -15.08 -29.02
N THR A 21 -9.67 -14.45 -27.89
CA THR A 21 -8.28 -14.16 -27.52
C THR A 21 -7.48 -15.44 -27.26
N ILE A 22 -8.03 -16.36 -26.47
CA ILE A 22 -7.33 -17.61 -26.11
C ILE A 22 -7.25 -18.60 -27.27
N ALA A 23 -8.10 -18.44 -28.28
CA ALA A 23 -8.14 -19.30 -29.47
C ALA A 23 -7.17 -18.87 -30.59
N TYR A 24 -6.53 -17.70 -30.49
CA TYR A 24 -5.57 -17.27 -31.51
C TYR A 24 -4.32 -18.17 -31.52
N PRO A 25 -3.81 -18.59 -32.71
CA PRO A 25 -2.59 -19.40 -32.81
C PRO A 25 -1.38 -18.75 -32.13
N TRP A 26 -1.22 -17.42 -32.29
CA TRP A 26 -0.11 -16.70 -31.67
C TRP A 26 -0.11 -16.77 -30.14
N MET A 27 -1.26 -17.03 -29.50
CA MET A 27 -1.33 -17.21 -28.05
C MET A 27 -0.66 -18.51 -27.64
N ALA A 28 -0.97 -19.61 -28.34
CA ALA A 28 -0.37 -20.91 -28.11
C ALA A 28 1.15 -20.88 -28.36
N ASP A 29 1.58 -20.27 -29.47
CA ASP A 29 3.01 -20.11 -29.78
C ASP A 29 3.73 -19.28 -28.70
N LEU A 30 3.10 -18.20 -28.22
CA LEU A 30 3.66 -17.33 -27.20
C LEU A 30 3.79 -18.06 -25.86
N VAL A 31 2.76 -18.80 -25.44
CA VAL A 31 2.81 -19.60 -24.21
C VAL A 31 3.83 -20.73 -24.33
N ALA A 32 3.91 -21.41 -25.47
CA ALA A 32 4.91 -22.44 -25.72
C ALA A 32 6.34 -21.88 -25.64
N ALA A 33 6.59 -20.71 -26.23
CA ALA A 33 7.89 -20.05 -26.16
C ALA A 33 8.28 -19.65 -24.73
N ILE A 34 7.33 -19.16 -23.92
CA ILE A 34 7.56 -18.85 -22.50
C ILE A 34 7.91 -20.14 -21.73
N ARG A 35 7.15 -21.21 -21.96
CA ARG A 35 7.42 -22.53 -21.34
C ARG A 35 8.74 -23.13 -21.80
N GLY A 36 9.21 -22.79 -23.00
CA GLY A 36 10.52 -23.13 -23.54
C GLY A 36 11.68 -22.29 -22.98
N GLY A 37 11.43 -21.38 -22.04
CA GLY A 37 12.45 -20.61 -21.32
C GLY A 37 12.56 -19.14 -21.73
N ASN A 38 11.78 -18.67 -22.70
CA ASN A 38 11.80 -17.26 -23.11
C ASN A 38 10.84 -16.40 -22.25
N ASP A 39 11.22 -16.22 -20.99
CA ASP A 39 10.41 -15.53 -19.98
C ASP A 39 10.12 -14.06 -20.29
N GLU A 40 10.97 -13.40 -21.10
CA GLU A 40 10.78 -12.00 -21.50
C GLU A 40 9.50 -11.78 -22.31
N LEU A 41 9.01 -12.82 -22.97
CA LEU A 41 7.78 -12.80 -23.76
C LEU A 41 6.52 -12.69 -22.89
N LYS A 42 6.61 -12.96 -21.57
CA LYS A 42 5.48 -12.83 -20.64
C LYS A 42 4.88 -11.41 -20.64
N LYS A 43 5.69 -10.38 -20.89
CA LYS A 43 5.23 -8.98 -20.97
C LYS A 43 4.26 -8.72 -22.12
N GLN A 44 4.24 -9.61 -23.12
CA GLN A 44 3.41 -9.47 -24.32
C GLN A 44 2.01 -10.09 -24.12
N LEU A 45 1.84 -10.94 -23.10
CA LEU A 45 0.57 -11.60 -22.82
C LEU A 45 -0.51 -10.57 -22.44
N PRO A 46 -1.75 -10.73 -22.95
CA PRO A 46 -2.88 -9.99 -22.43
C PRO A 46 -3.17 -10.41 -20.98
N PHE A 47 -3.96 -9.61 -20.29
CA PHE A 47 -4.29 -9.84 -18.89
C PHE A 47 -5.76 -9.57 -18.62
N ARG A 48 -6.25 -10.08 -17.50
CA ARG A 48 -7.58 -9.84 -16.93
C ARG A 48 -7.47 -9.35 -15.49
N CYS A 49 -8.47 -8.59 -15.04
CA CYS A 49 -8.62 -8.19 -13.64
C CYS A 49 -9.54 -9.18 -12.93
N ALA A 50 -9.09 -9.79 -11.83
CA ALA A 50 -9.85 -10.85 -11.16
C ALA A 50 -11.09 -10.33 -10.41
N HIS A 51 -10.97 -9.14 -9.81
CA HIS A 51 -11.89 -8.65 -8.78
C HIS A 51 -12.96 -7.68 -9.30
N TYR A 52 -12.65 -6.89 -10.33
CA TYR A 52 -13.52 -5.82 -10.84
C TYR A 52 -13.65 -5.94 -12.35
N TYR A 53 -14.87 -5.79 -12.87
CA TYR A 53 -15.08 -5.73 -14.31
C TYR A 53 -14.96 -4.31 -14.89
N GLN A 54 -14.91 -3.27 -14.05
CA GLN A 54 -14.85 -1.87 -14.50
C GLN A 54 -13.94 -0.99 -13.64
N PHE A 55 -13.24 -0.08 -14.31
CA PHE A 55 -12.46 0.99 -13.71
C PHE A 55 -12.81 2.32 -14.37
N LEU A 56 -12.87 3.40 -13.59
CA LEU A 56 -13.03 4.77 -14.08
C LEU A 56 -11.90 5.14 -15.03
N ASP A 57 -12.22 5.85 -16.10
CA ASP A 57 -11.29 6.28 -17.15
C ASP A 57 -10.46 5.16 -17.77
N ASN A 58 -10.96 3.91 -17.69
CA ASN A 58 -10.23 2.73 -18.16
C ASN A 58 -8.83 2.60 -17.52
N ARG A 59 -8.64 3.12 -16.30
CA ARG A 59 -7.34 3.13 -15.60
C ARG A 59 -7.34 2.12 -14.47
N ARG A 60 -6.54 1.05 -14.59
CA ARG A 60 -6.36 0.05 -13.53
C ARG A 60 -5.59 0.66 -12.37
N SER A 61 -6.32 1.14 -11.36
CA SER A 61 -5.77 1.55 -10.08
C SER A 61 -6.82 1.41 -8.97
N GLN A 62 -6.39 1.36 -7.71
CA GLN A 62 -7.31 1.27 -6.56
C GLN A 62 -8.30 2.44 -6.53
N LYS A 63 -7.83 3.66 -6.78
CA LYS A 63 -8.67 4.88 -6.78
C LYS A 63 -9.69 4.92 -7.93
N ASN A 64 -9.42 4.20 -9.01
CA ASN A 64 -10.29 4.14 -10.19
C ASN A 64 -11.18 2.88 -10.16
N ALA A 65 -11.03 1.97 -9.19
CA ALA A 65 -11.88 0.78 -9.10
C ALA A 65 -13.33 1.21 -8.81
N VAL A 66 -14.28 0.77 -9.63
CA VAL A 66 -15.71 1.08 -9.44
C VAL A 66 -16.30 0.07 -8.46
N PRO A 67 -16.71 0.46 -7.24
CA PRO A 67 -17.15 -0.48 -6.20
C PRO A 67 -18.32 -1.37 -6.62
N GLU A 68 -19.26 -0.83 -7.37
CA GLU A 68 -20.42 -1.54 -7.87
C GLU A 68 -20.05 -2.64 -8.87
N SER A 69 -18.87 -2.55 -9.48
CA SER A 69 -18.34 -3.54 -10.42
C SER A 69 -17.58 -4.69 -9.79
N PHE A 70 -17.52 -4.73 -8.46
CA PHE A 70 -16.90 -5.83 -7.73
C PHE A 70 -17.62 -7.14 -7.99
N LEU A 71 -16.87 -8.14 -8.44
CA LEU A 71 -17.42 -9.40 -8.95
C LEU A 71 -17.76 -10.39 -7.84
N PHE A 72 -17.33 -10.18 -6.59
CA PHE A 72 -17.41 -11.18 -5.51
C PHE A 72 -16.77 -12.53 -5.91
N GLN A 73 -15.67 -12.46 -6.65
CA GLN A 73 -14.81 -13.59 -6.98
C GLN A 73 -13.36 -13.19 -6.72
N THR A 74 -12.49 -14.17 -6.51
CA THR A 74 -11.06 -13.97 -6.33
C THR A 74 -10.28 -15.09 -7.01
N THR A 75 -8.97 -14.91 -7.15
CA THR A 75 -8.07 -15.91 -7.72
C THR A 75 -6.99 -16.31 -6.71
N ILE A 76 -6.79 -17.62 -6.59
CA ILE A 76 -5.65 -18.23 -5.92
C ILE A 76 -4.55 -18.44 -6.95
N ASP A 77 -3.38 -17.85 -6.73
CA ASP A 77 -2.19 -18.05 -7.55
C ASP A 77 -1.30 -19.09 -6.87
N VAL A 78 -1.31 -20.32 -7.37
CA VAL A 78 -0.49 -21.41 -6.83
C VAL A 78 0.87 -21.32 -7.46
N ASP A 79 1.79 -20.66 -6.77
CA ASP A 79 3.06 -20.25 -7.34
C ASP A 79 4.10 -21.37 -7.48
N ASP A 80 3.90 -22.50 -6.80
CA ASP A 80 4.82 -23.63 -6.81
C ASP A 80 4.22 -24.81 -7.59
N LYS A 81 4.99 -25.31 -8.56
CA LYS A 81 4.59 -26.38 -9.47
C LYS A 81 4.32 -27.69 -8.72
N GLU A 82 4.97 -27.92 -7.59
CA GLU A 82 4.78 -29.14 -6.80
C GLU A 82 3.37 -29.26 -6.22
N TYR A 83 2.70 -28.12 -6.02
CA TYR A 83 1.34 -28.09 -5.48
C TYR A 83 0.25 -28.12 -6.55
N VAL A 84 0.59 -27.99 -7.84
CA VAL A 84 -0.40 -27.78 -8.90
C VAL A 84 -1.39 -28.93 -9.03
N ASP A 85 -0.92 -30.16 -9.12
CA ASP A 85 -1.81 -31.32 -9.32
C ASP A 85 -2.69 -31.55 -8.09
N LYS A 86 -2.10 -31.50 -6.88
CA LYS A 86 -2.84 -31.56 -5.61
C LYS A 86 -3.90 -30.45 -5.52
N ALA A 87 -3.56 -29.23 -5.92
CA ALA A 87 -4.47 -28.09 -5.85
C ALA A 87 -5.65 -28.24 -6.82
N ILE A 88 -5.42 -28.79 -8.01
CA ILE A 88 -6.50 -29.10 -8.97
C ILE A 88 -7.48 -30.12 -8.38
N GLU A 89 -6.96 -31.22 -7.82
CA GLU A 89 -7.78 -32.26 -7.20
C GLU A 89 -8.57 -31.71 -6.00
N LYS A 90 -7.88 -31.03 -5.07
CA LYS A 90 -8.52 -30.44 -3.89
C LYS A 90 -9.54 -29.36 -4.25
N ALA A 91 -9.30 -28.54 -5.26
CA ALA A 91 -10.29 -27.56 -5.70
C ALA A 91 -11.59 -28.22 -6.19
N ARG A 92 -11.50 -29.38 -6.87
CA ARG A 92 -12.67 -30.15 -7.31
C ARG A 92 -13.38 -30.81 -6.13
N GLU A 93 -12.64 -31.37 -5.18
CA GLU A 93 -13.21 -31.93 -3.95
C GLU A 93 -13.97 -30.86 -3.15
N LEU A 94 -13.34 -29.71 -2.90
CA LEU A 94 -13.96 -28.60 -2.17
C LEU A 94 -15.24 -28.12 -2.84
N ASN A 95 -15.23 -28.02 -4.18
CA ASN A 95 -16.40 -27.63 -4.95
C ASN A 95 -17.59 -28.59 -4.82
N CYS A 96 -17.34 -29.86 -4.50
CA CYS A 96 -18.36 -30.89 -4.29
C CYS A 96 -18.57 -31.25 -2.81
N SER A 97 -17.90 -30.55 -1.89
CA SER A 97 -17.95 -30.84 -0.46
C SER A 97 -19.18 -30.24 0.22
N ASP A 98 -19.46 -30.64 1.46
CA ASP A 98 -20.52 -30.03 2.30
C ASP A 98 -20.04 -28.79 3.07
N THR A 99 -18.91 -28.20 2.67
CA THR A 99 -18.32 -27.02 3.32
C THR A 99 -18.81 -25.72 2.67
N ILE A 100 -18.32 -24.58 3.18
CA ILE A 100 -18.58 -23.25 2.59
C ILE A 100 -18.06 -23.10 1.14
N TRP A 101 -17.29 -24.08 0.65
CA TRP A 101 -16.70 -24.09 -0.69
C TRP A 101 -17.54 -24.85 -1.73
N ASN A 102 -18.68 -25.43 -1.33
CA ASN A 102 -19.60 -26.07 -2.26
C ASN A 102 -20.00 -25.11 -3.40
N GLY A 103 -19.82 -25.54 -4.65
CA GLY A 103 -20.14 -24.74 -5.83
C GLY A 103 -19.29 -23.48 -6.01
N ALA A 104 -18.20 -23.31 -5.26
CA ALA A 104 -17.38 -22.11 -5.31
C ALA A 104 -16.44 -22.04 -6.52
N LEU A 105 -16.05 -23.16 -7.13
CA LEU A 105 -15.06 -23.19 -8.21
C LEU A 105 -15.63 -22.57 -9.49
N LEU A 106 -14.96 -21.54 -10.01
CA LEU A 106 -15.37 -20.84 -11.22
C LEU A 106 -14.45 -21.11 -12.41
N HIS A 107 -13.14 -21.21 -12.20
CA HIS A 107 -12.18 -21.39 -13.28
C HIS A 107 -10.87 -22.03 -12.81
N LEU A 108 -10.27 -22.88 -13.65
CA LEU A 108 -8.94 -23.46 -13.47
C LEU A 108 -8.14 -23.27 -14.76
N GLU A 109 -6.95 -22.67 -14.65
CA GLU A 109 -6.09 -22.39 -15.80
C GLU A 109 -4.62 -22.54 -15.40
N TYR A 110 -3.83 -23.21 -16.22
CA TYR A 110 -2.38 -23.19 -16.09
C TYR A 110 -1.85 -21.80 -16.48
N SER A 111 -1.01 -21.22 -15.62
CA SER A 111 -0.33 -19.98 -15.98
C SER A 111 0.67 -20.19 -17.12
N ALA A 112 1.20 -19.09 -17.67
CA ALA A 112 2.20 -19.13 -18.73
C ALA A 112 3.46 -19.92 -18.34
N ARG A 113 3.75 -20.06 -17.04
CA ARG A 113 4.88 -20.84 -16.51
C ARG A 113 4.51 -22.25 -16.03
N LYS A 114 3.32 -22.77 -16.40
CA LYS A 114 2.76 -24.03 -15.88
C LYS A 114 2.56 -24.06 -14.35
N LYS A 115 2.34 -22.88 -13.75
CA LYS A 115 1.76 -22.78 -12.39
C LYS A 115 0.23 -22.83 -12.53
N LEU A 116 -0.55 -22.52 -11.49
CA LEU A 116 -2.00 -22.63 -11.55
C LEU A 116 -2.71 -21.39 -11.02
N HIS A 117 -3.73 -20.93 -11.74
CA HIS A 117 -4.71 -19.97 -11.25
C HIS A 117 -6.03 -20.69 -10.97
N ILE A 118 -6.61 -20.47 -9.79
CA ILE A 118 -7.91 -21.00 -9.39
C ILE A 118 -8.83 -19.84 -9.07
N ASP A 119 -9.86 -19.61 -9.88
CA ASP A 119 -10.86 -18.59 -9.57
C ASP A 119 -12.03 -19.20 -8.82
N ILE A 120 -12.43 -18.53 -7.75
CA ILE A 120 -13.51 -18.97 -6.87
C ILE A 120 -14.51 -17.85 -6.58
N ARG A 121 -15.76 -18.24 -6.38
CA ARG A 121 -16.81 -17.40 -5.81
C ARG A 121 -16.50 -17.20 -4.33
N MET A 122 -16.42 -15.95 -3.90
CA MET A 122 -16.14 -15.64 -2.50
C MET A 122 -17.36 -16.00 -1.63
N PRO A 123 -17.20 -16.58 -0.43
CA PRO A 123 -18.29 -16.73 0.52
C PRO A 123 -18.87 -15.37 0.94
N VAL A 124 -20.15 -15.36 1.31
CA VAL A 124 -20.85 -14.12 1.66
C VAL A 124 -20.18 -13.47 2.87
N GLY A 125 -19.79 -12.20 2.72
CA GLY A 125 -19.22 -11.40 3.79
C GLY A 125 -17.71 -11.56 4.00
N MET A 126 -17.03 -12.51 3.38
CA MET A 126 -15.57 -12.66 3.47
C MET A 126 -14.85 -11.70 2.52
N THR A 127 -13.78 -11.05 2.98
CA THR A 127 -12.93 -10.20 2.12
C THR A 127 -12.08 -11.04 1.17
N ILE A 128 -11.40 -10.39 0.22
CA ILE A 128 -10.46 -11.06 -0.70
C ILE A 128 -9.39 -11.82 0.08
N GLU A 129 -8.75 -11.16 1.05
CA GLU A 129 -7.69 -11.73 1.88
C GLU A 129 -8.20 -12.91 2.71
N GLU A 130 -9.33 -12.75 3.40
CA GLU A 130 -9.92 -13.82 4.21
C GLU A 130 -10.27 -15.04 3.35
N THR A 131 -10.84 -14.79 2.17
CA THR A 131 -11.21 -15.87 1.24
C THR A 131 -9.97 -16.59 0.72
N GLN A 132 -8.95 -15.85 0.26
CA GLN A 132 -7.74 -16.46 -0.28
C GLN A 132 -7.01 -17.27 0.80
N ARG A 133 -6.86 -16.73 2.02
CA ARG A 133 -6.20 -17.43 3.13
C ARG A 133 -6.92 -18.74 3.49
N ALA A 134 -8.24 -18.68 3.70
CA ALA A 134 -9.03 -19.84 4.09
C ALA A 134 -9.07 -20.90 2.97
N TYR A 135 -9.09 -20.49 1.70
CA TYR A 135 -9.07 -21.44 0.58
C TYR A 135 -7.68 -22.06 0.40
N CYS A 136 -6.59 -21.30 0.52
CA CYS A 136 -5.23 -21.82 0.51
C CYS A 136 -5.01 -22.86 1.61
N GLU A 137 -5.50 -22.60 2.82
CA GLU A 137 -5.49 -23.55 3.93
C GLU A 137 -6.25 -24.83 3.57
N ALA A 138 -7.47 -24.70 3.03
CA ALA A 138 -8.29 -25.85 2.62
C ALA A 138 -7.65 -26.68 1.49
N LEU A 139 -6.94 -26.04 0.56
CA LEU A 139 -6.15 -26.73 -0.47
C LEU A 139 -4.86 -27.36 0.08
N GLY A 140 -4.37 -26.87 1.21
CA GLY A 140 -3.05 -27.21 1.74
C GLY A 140 -1.93 -26.72 0.83
N VAL A 141 -2.02 -25.46 0.40
CA VAL A 141 -1.00 -24.74 -0.38
C VAL A 141 -0.59 -23.44 0.33
N PRO A 142 0.63 -22.93 0.12
CA PRO A 142 1.05 -21.65 0.69
C PRO A 142 0.15 -20.49 0.24
N TYR A 143 -0.15 -19.58 1.16
CA TYR A 143 -0.88 -18.35 0.87
C TYR A 143 0.08 -17.25 0.37
N ASP A 144 -0.26 -16.62 -0.76
CA ASP A 144 0.47 -15.48 -1.33
C ASP A 144 -0.26 -14.15 -1.03
N GLU A 145 0.38 -13.30 -0.23
CA GLU A 145 -0.13 -11.97 0.15
C GLU A 145 -0.15 -10.96 -1.02
N SER A 146 0.54 -11.24 -2.14
CA SER A 146 0.64 -10.34 -3.29
C SER A 146 -0.64 -10.21 -4.13
N CYS A 147 -1.64 -11.05 -3.85
CA CYS A 147 -2.81 -11.26 -4.72
C CYS A 147 -4.10 -10.56 -4.26
N ILE A 148 -4.07 -9.72 -3.22
CA ILE A 148 -5.30 -9.19 -2.60
C ILE A 148 -5.77 -7.82 -3.11
N THR A 149 -4.96 -7.11 -3.90
CA THR A 149 -5.27 -5.73 -4.28
C THR A 149 -6.30 -5.66 -5.44
N PRO A 150 -7.13 -4.59 -5.50
CA PRO A 150 -8.01 -4.32 -6.65
C PRO A 150 -7.29 -4.30 -7.99
N GLU A 151 -6.02 -3.94 -7.98
CA GLU A 151 -5.18 -3.82 -9.16
C GLU A 151 -4.65 -5.16 -9.65
N ARG A 152 -4.81 -6.27 -8.91
CA ARG A 152 -4.26 -7.56 -9.30
C ARG A 152 -4.71 -7.93 -10.71
N MET A 153 -3.71 -8.21 -11.55
CA MET A 153 -3.90 -8.66 -12.91
C MET A 153 -3.37 -10.08 -13.05
N LEU A 154 -4.03 -10.87 -13.88
CA LEU A 154 -3.62 -12.22 -14.23
C LEU A 154 -3.40 -12.28 -15.72
N PHE A 155 -2.25 -12.82 -16.13
CA PHE A 155 -2.00 -13.05 -17.54
C PHE A 155 -2.94 -14.14 -18.05
N ILE A 156 -3.52 -13.87 -19.21
CA ILE A 156 -4.37 -14.78 -19.95
C ILE A 156 -3.46 -15.71 -20.75
N THR A 157 -3.76 -17.00 -20.78
CA THR A 157 -3.03 -17.99 -21.57
C THR A 157 -3.88 -18.54 -22.72
N ASP A 158 -3.35 -19.54 -23.43
CA ASP A 158 -3.99 -20.16 -24.57
C ASP A 158 -5.10 -21.13 -24.16
N LYS A 159 -5.99 -21.47 -25.10
CA LYS A 159 -7.14 -22.35 -24.84
C LYS A 159 -6.75 -23.72 -24.25
N ALA A 160 -5.60 -24.29 -24.61
CA ALA A 160 -5.18 -25.59 -24.10
C ALA A 160 -4.70 -25.56 -22.65
N SER A 161 -4.46 -24.36 -22.10
CA SER A 161 -4.10 -24.16 -20.70
C SER A 161 -5.32 -24.06 -19.78
N GLU A 162 -6.53 -23.90 -20.32
CA GLU A 162 -7.78 -23.90 -19.55
C GLU A 162 -8.21 -25.33 -19.20
N ILE A 163 -8.38 -25.60 -17.90
CA ILE A 163 -8.72 -26.93 -17.36
C ILE A 163 -10.22 -27.03 -17.08
N TYR A 164 -10.82 -25.96 -16.57
CA TYR A 164 -12.23 -25.92 -16.20
C TYR A 164 -12.74 -24.48 -16.23
N ARG A 165 -14.00 -24.31 -16.65
CA ARG A 165 -14.70 -23.03 -16.57
C ARG A 165 -16.19 -23.26 -16.24
N SER A 166 -16.67 -22.57 -15.22
CA SER A 166 -18.08 -22.48 -14.85
C SER A 166 -18.80 -21.47 -15.75
N PRO A 167 -20.09 -21.69 -16.09
CA PRO A 167 -20.90 -20.67 -16.77
C PRO A 167 -21.07 -19.38 -15.95
N HIS A 168 -20.84 -19.44 -14.64
CA HIS A 168 -20.95 -18.31 -13.71
C HIS A 168 -19.64 -17.49 -13.57
N TRP A 169 -18.59 -17.83 -14.33
CA TRP A 169 -17.32 -17.12 -14.29
C TRP A 169 -17.46 -15.72 -14.89
N TYR A 170 -17.05 -14.68 -14.15
CA TYR A 170 -17.32 -13.25 -14.48
C TYR A 170 -18.81 -12.88 -14.63
N GLU A 171 -19.73 -13.73 -14.16
CA GLU A 171 -21.16 -13.40 -14.16
C GLU A 171 -21.44 -12.23 -13.20
N VAL A 172 -22.24 -11.28 -13.67
CA VAL A 172 -22.84 -10.26 -12.80
C VAL A 172 -23.99 -10.92 -12.04
N LEU A 173 -23.84 -11.05 -10.73
CA LEU A 173 -24.80 -11.72 -9.87
C LEU A 173 -26.19 -11.04 -9.92
N PRO A 174 -27.29 -11.78 -9.68
CA PRO A 174 -28.62 -11.20 -9.54
C PRO A 174 -28.67 -10.12 -8.46
N GLN A 175 -29.55 -9.12 -8.65
CA GLN A 175 -29.62 -7.95 -7.77
C GLN A 175 -29.86 -8.29 -6.29
N GLU A 176 -30.66 -9.33 -6.02
CA GLU A 176 -30.94 -9.77 -4.63
C GLU A 176 -29.69 -10.36 -3.96
N GLU A 177 -28.90 -11.14 -4.69
CA GLU A 177 -27.64 -11.69 -4.17
C GLU A 177 -26.59 -10.57 -3.99
N LEU A 178 -26.53 -9.60 -4.92
CA LEU A 178 -25.68 -8.42 -4.77
C LEU A 178 -26.03 -7.63 -3.51
N LYS A 179 -27.32 -7.36 -3.27
CA LYS A 179 -27.78 -6.68 -2.05
C LYS A 179 -27.35 -7.43 -0.79
N LYS A 180 -27.58 -8.74 -0.74
CA LYS A 180 -27.20 -9.59 0.39
C LYS A 180 -25.69 -9.52 0.69
N ARG A 181 -24.86 -9.65 -0.34
CA ARG A 181 -23.39 -9.62 -0.19
C ARG A 181 -22.87 -8.26 0.24
N ARG A 182 -23.37 -7.18 -0.36
CA ARG A 182 -23.02 -5.80 0.02
C ARG A 182 -23.45 -5.51 1.46
N GLN A 183 -24.65 -5.93 1.85
CA GLN A 183 -25.13 -5.77 3.22
C GLN A 183 -24.26 -6.50 4.23
N ALA A 184 -23.78 -7.71 3.91
CA ALA A 184 -22.86 -8.44 4.79
C ALA A 184 -21.55 -7.68 5.04
N TYR A 185 -21.00 -6.99 4.04
CA TYR A 185 -19.85 -6.10 4.22
C TYR A 185 -20.20 -4.85 5.04
N LEU A 186 -21.32 -4.19 4.75
CA LEU A 186 -21.75 -2.99 5.48
C LEU A 186 -21.99 -3.28 6.97
N THR A 187 -22.58 -4.42 7.31
CA THR A 187 -22.76 -4.87 8.69
C THR A 187 -21.43 -5.05 9.43
N ARG A 188 -20.34 -5.33 8.71
CA ARG A 188 -18.98 -5.40 9.25
C ARG A 188 -18.25 -4.05 9.26
N GLY A 189 -18.89 -2.95 8.86
CA GLY A 189 -18.24 -1.64 8.73
C GLY A 189 -17.27 -1.53 7.55
N LEU A 190 -17.46 -2.35 6.51
CA LEU A 190 -16.68 -2.32 5.26
C LEU A 190 -17.46 -1.59 4.15
N THR A 191 -16.77 -1.18 3.09
CA THR A 191 -17.41 -0.68 1.86
C THR A 191 -18.15 -1.81 1.13
N ILE A 192 -18.98 -1.46 0.15
CA ILE A 192 -19.79 -2.44 -0.61
C ILE A 192 -18.96 -3.47 -1.42
N ASP A 193 -17.67 -3.21 -1.59
CA ASP A 193 -16.68 -4.10 -2.20
C ASP A 193 -15.64 -4.64 -1.20
N GLY A 194 -15.93 -4.54 0.11
CA GLY A 194 -15.19 -5.23 1.16
C GLY A 194 -13.87 -4.57 1.55
N ARG A 195 -13.63 -3.31 1.16
CA ARG A 195 -12.49 -2.52 1.65
C ARG A 195 -12.83 -1.89 3.00
N GLY A 196 -11.81 -1.65 3.83
CA GLY A 196 -12.00 -0.89 5.07
C GLY A 196 -12.57 0.50 4.77
N VAL A 197 -13.52 0.97 5.57
CA VAL A 197 -13.99 2.36 5.49
C VAL A 197 -12.84 3.26 5.95
N ALA A 198 -12.32 4.05 5.02
CA ALA A 198 -11.22 4.97 5.27
C ALA A 198 -11.69 6.10 6.20
N VAL A 199 -11.47 5.95 7.50
CA VAL A 199 -11.21 7.10 8.37
C VAL A 199 -9.77 7.50 8.07
N SER A 200 -9.56 8.41 7.09
CA SER A 200 -8.25 8.94 6.63
C SER A 200 -7.03 8.11 7.01
N ALA A 201 -6.93 6.89 6.47
CA ALA A 201 -5.80 6.02 6.72
C ALA A 201 -4.64 6.41 5.79
N ILE A 202 -3.60 6.96 6.40
CA ILE A 202 -2.24 6.97 5.86
C ILE A 202 -1.93 5.54 5.38
N GLN A 203 -1.59 5.40 4.09
CA GLN A 203 -1.25 4.11 3.49
C GLN A 203 -0.17 3.39 4.33
N PRO A 204 -0.32 2.10 4.65
CA PRO A 204 0.79 1.27 5.08
C PRO A 204 1.88 1.30 4.00
N ALA A 205 3.11 1.64 4.39
CA ALA A 205 4.26 1.58 3.51
C ALA A 205 4.39 0.14 2.96
N GLN A 206 4.24 0.00 1.65
CA GLN A 206 4.47 -1.26 0.93
C GLN A 206 5.97 -1.61 0.98
N PRO A 207 6.33 -2.90 1.10
CA PRO A 207 7.71 -3.33 0.99
C PRO A 207 8.12 -3.25 -0.49
N SER A 208 8.99 -2.30 -0.82
CA SER A 208 9.73 -2.32 -2.07
C SER A 208 11.04 -3.06 -1.85
N ASP A 209 11.17 -4.22 -2.48
CA ASP A 209 12.46 -4.89 -2.64
C ASP A 209 13.45 -3.93 -3.28
N SER A 210 14.48 -3.55 -2.52
CA SER A 210 15.64 -2.82 -3.02
C SER A 210 16.87 -3.64 -2.68
N ASN A 211 17.60 -4.01 -3.72
CA ASN A 211 18.87 -4.73 -3.64
C ASN A 211 19.82 -4.11 -2.61
N ALA A 212 20.37 -4.96 -1.74
CA ALA A 212 21.48 -4.60 -0.87
C ALA A 212 22.67 -4.15 -1.72
N ALA A 213 23.09 -2.90 -1.54
CA ALA A 213 24.41 -2.44 -1.93
C ALA A 213 25.05 -1.76 -0.71
N HIS A 214 26.27 -2.21 -0.43
CA HIS A 214 27.16 -1.81 0.66
C HIS A 214 27.04 -0.35 1.12
N ALA A 215 26.93 -0.17 2.43
CA ALA A 215 27.51 0.97 3.13
C ALA A 215 28.04 0.48 4.48
N ALA A 216 29.32 0.10 4.50
CA ALA A 216 30.09 0.09 5.73
C ALA A 216 30.29 1.55 6.16
N HIS A 217 30.28 1.77 7.49
CA HIS A 217 30.77 2.96 8.17
C HIS A 217 29.77 4.10 8.49
N LEU A 218 28.94 3.90 9.52
CA LEU A 218 28.57 4.95 10.47
C LEU A 218 28.51 4.36 11.90
N SER A 219 29.32 4.92 12.79
CA SER A 219 29.44 4.57 14.22
C SER A 219 28.20 4.98 15.04
N PRO A 220 28.00 4.42 16.26
CA PRO A 220 26.72 4.43 16.96
C PRO A 220 26.51 5.73 17.74
N ALA A 221 25.31 6.28 17.69
CA ALA A 221 24.87 7.37 18.56
C ALA A 221 23.67 6.91 19.39
N GLY A 222 23.83 6.95 20.72
CA GLY A 222 22.71 6.88 21.67
C GLY A 222 22.69 5.63 22.53
N THR A 223 23.42 5.69 23.65
CA THR A 223 23.32 4.79 24.79
C THR A 223 21.88 4.66 25.30
N HIS A 224 21.43 3.42 25.50
CA HIS A 224 20.21 3.08 26.26
C HIS A 224 20.28 3.70 27.66
N GLN A 225 19.29 4.53 28.00
CA GLN A 225 18.99 4.83 29.40
C GLN A 225 17.97 3.80 29.89
N ASP A 226 18.39 3.02 30.88
CA ASP A 226 17.53 2.17 31.71
C ASP A 226 16.54 3.09 32.46
N ALA A 227 15.32 3.20 31.94
CA ALA A 227 14.21 3.81 32.63
C ALA A 227 13.15 2.73 32.82
N GLY A 228 12.89 2.37 34.08
CA GLY A 228 11.94 1.34 34.46
C GLY A 228 10.55 1.55 33.86
N THR A 229 9.77 0.47 33.87
CA THR A 229 8.40 0.25 33.40
C THR A 229 7.39 1.36 33.73
N VAL A 230 7.57 2.56 33.19
CA VAL A 230 6.71 3.73 33.40
C VAL A 230 6.46 4.39 32.05
N ALA A 231 5.19 4.65 31.74
CA ALA A 231 4.82 5.41 30.55
C ALA A 231 5.42 6.82 30.65
N THR A 232 6.37 7.15 29.77
CA THR A 232 6.96 8.49 29.72
C THR A 232 5.94 9.50 29.19
N GLY A 233 6.08 10.78 29.55
CA GLY A 233 5.22 11.85 29.02
C GLY A 233 5.25 11.91 27.48
N LYS A 234 6.40 11.60 26.88
CA LYS A 234 6.54 11.42 25.43
C LYS A 234 5.62 10.32 24.91
N ASN A 235 5.61 9.15 25.53
CA ASN A 235 4.83 8.01 25.04
C ASN A 235 3.33 8.22 25.19
N LEU A 236 2.89 8.88 26.28
CA LEU A 236 1.50 9.28 26.47
C LEU A 236 1.06 10.27 25.39
N ALA A 237 1.89 11.27 25.09
CA ALA A 237 1.62 12.24 24.03
C ALA A 237 1.62 11.58 22.64
N ALA A 238 2.56 10.68 22.37
CA ALA A 238 2.63 9.91 21.13
C ALA A 238 1.35 9.08 20.95
N PHE A 239 0.89 8.39 22.00
CA PHE A 239 -0.33 7.59 21.96
C PHE A 239 -1.56 8.44 21.62
N ASP A 240 -1.70 9.62 22.21
CA ASP A 240 -2.82 10.53 21.88
C ASP A 240 -2.74 11.06 20.44
N LEU A 241 -1.54 11.38 19.95
CA LEU A 241 -1.34 11.80 18.56
C LEU A 241 -1.65 10.66 17.58
N PHE A 242 -1.25 9.43 17.89
CA PHE A 242 -1.59 8.26 17.08
C PHE A 242 -3.08 7.90 17.17
N ARG A 243 -3.73 8.08 18.32
CA ARG A 243 -5.19 8.01 18.46
C ARG A 243 -5.88 9.01 17.53
N ASN A 244 -5.40 10.23 17.48
CA ASN A 244 -5.94 11.25 16.58
C ASN A 244 -5.68 10.88 15.11
N ALA A 245 -4.48 10.40 14.78
CA ALA A 245 -4.13 9.94 13.44
C ALA A 245 -4.96 8.72 12.98
N ALA A 246 -5.36 7.86 13.93
CA ALA A 246 -6.28 6.75 13.71
C ALA A 246 -7.76 7.20 13.61
N GLY A 247 -8.04 8.50 13.68
CA GLY A 247 -9.40 9.05 13.61
C GLY A 247 -10.24 8.84 14.87
N LEU A 248 -9.60 8.54 16.01
CA LEU A 248 -10.25 8.24 17.30
C LEU A 248 -10.20 9.42 18.28
N LYS A 249 -10.04 10.65 17.79
CA LYS A 249 -9.92 11.86 18.63
C LYS A 249 -11.13 12.03 19.57
N ASP A 250 -12.32 11.84 19.03
CA ASP A 250 -13.60 12.05 19.72
C ASP A 250 -14.29 10.73 20.10
N VAL A 251 -13.58 9.60 19.98
CA VAL A 251 -14.09 8.26 20.32
C VAL A 251 -13.66 7.89 21.72
N ASP A 252 -14.59 7.43 22.54
CA ASP A 252 -14.25 6.80 23.81
C ASP A 252 -13.64 5.41 23.58
N ILE A 253 -12.31 5.37 23.59
CA ILE A 253 -11.53 4.14 23.44
C ILE A 253 -11.72 3.14 24.58
N ASN A 254 -12.42 3.51 25.67
CA ASN A 254 -12.77 2.62 26.78
C ASN A 254 -14.17 2.01 26.67
N THR A 255 -14.90 2.24 25.58
CA THR A 255 -16.24 1.64 25.40
C THR A 255 -16.15 0.11 25.20
N PRO A 256 -16.75 -0.71 26.08
CA PRO A 256 -16.77 -2.16 25.91
C PRO A 256 -17.35 -2.57 24.54
N GLY A 257 -16.66 -3.49 23.84
CA GLY A 257 -17.01 -3.90 22.48
C GLY A 257 -16.21 -3.21 21.37
N SER A 258 -15.58 -2.05 21.62
CA SER A 258 -14.72 -1.35 20.65
C SER A 258 -13.26 -1.21 21.08
N ARG A 259 -12.95 -1.38 22.38
CA ARG A 259 -11.60 -1.20 22.97
C ARG A 259 -10.49 -1.96 22.23
N HIS A 260 -10.73 -3.22 21.86
CA HIS A 260 -9.79 -4.05 21.10
C HIS A 260 -9.46 -3.41 19.74
N SER A 261 -10.50 -3.08 18.97
CA SER A 261 -10.34 -2.44 17.65
C SER A 261 -9.70 -1.06 17.76
N SER A 262 -10.02 -0.28 18.80
CA SER A 262 -9.41 1.02 19.06
C SER A 262 -7.91 0.90 19.34
N LEU A 263 -7.49 -0.02 20.20
CA LEU A 263 -6.07 -0.23 20.48
C LEU A 263 -5.32 -0.74 19.24
N LEU A 264 -5.91 -1.68 18.50
CA LEU A 264 -5.35 -2.18 17.24
C LEU A 264 -5.16 -1.05 16.20
N ALA A 265 -6.13 -0.14 16.07
CA ALA A 265 -6.04 0.99 15.15
C ALA A 265 -4.92 1.96 15.53
N ILE A 266 -4.73 2.23 16.83
CA ILE A 266 -3.66 3.09 17.35
C ILE A 266 -2.28 2.48 17.08
N MET A 267 -2.12 1.17 17.34
CA MET A 267 -0.88 0.45 17.02
C MET A 267 -0.60 0.44 15.52
N SER A 268 -1.63 0.21 14.70
CA SER A 268 -1.52 0.21 13.23
C SER A 268 -1.18 1.58 12.65
N ALA A 269 -1.60 2.67 13.31
CA ALA A 269 -1.23 4.04 12.94
C ALA A 269 0.26 4.35 13.19
N GLY A 270 0.95 3.51 13.94
CA GLY A 270 2.40 3.59 14.15
C GLY A 270 2.84 3.78 15.59
N ALA A 271 1.94 3.69 16.59
CA ALA A 271 2.32 3.80 17.99
C ALA A 271 3.37 2.74 18.40
N SER A 272 3.25 1.50 17.88
CA SER A 272 4.21 0.43 18.18
C SER A 272 5.59 0.62 17.55
N ARG A 273 5.75 1.56 16.61
CA ARG A 273 7.03 1.89 15.97
C ARG A 273 7.87 2.87 16.77
N VAL A 274 7.25 3.62 17.68
CA VAL A 274 7.90 4.73 18.40
C VAL A 274 8.12 4.44 19.89
N MET A 275 7.58 3.34 20.39
CA MET A 275 7.78 2.86 21.76
C MET A 275 7.83 1.33 21.77
N PRO A 276 8.66 0.71 22.63
CA PRO A 276 8.73 -0.74 22.80
C PRO A 276 7.46 -1.30 23.46
N GLU A 277 7.32 -2.63 23.38
CA GLU A 277 6.13 -3.36 23.85
C GLU A 277 5.76 -3.05 25.30
N GLU A 278 6.76 -3.07 26.21
CA GLU A 278 6.55 -2.81 27.63
C GLU A 278 6.11 -1.37 27.92
N GLU A 279 6.64 -0.40 27.16
CA GLU A 279 6.23 0.99 27.28
C GLU A 279 4.80 1.20 26.76
N LEU A 280 4.41 0.50 25.68
CA LEU A 280 3.04 0.53 25.19
C LEU A 280 2.08 -0.09 26.22
N LYS A 281 2.44 -1.23 26.85
CA LYS A 281 1.64 -1.82 27.94
C LYS A 281 1.43 -0.83 29.08
N ALA A 282 2.47 -0.10 29.48
CA ALA A 282 2.37 0.92 30.52
C ALA A 282 1.46 2.09 30.12
N VAL A 283 1.53 2.55 28.86
CA VAL A 283 0.63 3.58 28.33
C VAL A 283 -0.82 3.11 28.30
N VAL A 284 -1.06 1.88 27.85
CA VAL A 284 -2.40 1.28 27.78
C VAL A 284 -2.98 1.09 29.18
N ALA A 285 -2.17 0.77 30.18
CA ALA A 285 -2.62 0.72 31.58
C ALA A 285 -3.14 2.07 32.11
N GLN A 286 -2.66 3.19 31.58
CA GLN A 286 -3.17 4.52 31.95
C GLN A 286 -4.33 4.98 31.08
N LYS A 287 -4.25 4.77 29.76
CA LYS A 287 -5.25 5.26 28.79
C LYS A 287 -6.47 4.34 28.69
N MET A 288 -6.30 3.05 28.99
CA MET A 288 -7.34 2.02 28.89
C MET A 288 -7.32 1.06 30.10
N PRO A 289 -7.48 1.58 31.34
CA PRO A 289 -7.15 0.86 32.57
C PRO A 289 -7.95 -0.43 32.80
N ALA A 290 -9.22 -0.47 32.37
CA ALA A 290 -10.04 -1.67 32.50
C ALA A 290 -9.63 -2.75 31.48
N PHE A 291 -9.26 -2.34 30.25
CA PHE A 291 -8.88 -3.27 29.19
C PHE A 291 -7.47 -3.81 29.40
N SER A 292 -6.55 -3.01 29.94
CA SER A 292 -5.16 -3.44 30.17
C SER A 292 -5.01 -4.64 31.11
N GLN A 293 -6.00 -4.87 31.97
CA GLN A 293 -6.04 -6.02 32.88
C GLN A 293 -6.57 -7.30 32.20
N GLU A 294 -7.17 -7.18 31.03
CA GLU A 294 -7.74 -8.31 30.30
C GLU A 294 -6.65 -9.06 29.53
N ARG A 295 -6.73 -10.40 29.53
CA ARG A 295 -5.80 -11.25 28.77
C ARG A 295 -5.81 -10.92 27.27
N ASP A 296 -6.98 -10.57 26.73
CA ASP A 296 -7.15 -10.18 25.33
C ASP A 296 -6.29 -8.97 24.97
N CYS A 297 -6.23 -7.95 25.83
CA CYS A 297 -5.39 -6.76 25.60
C CYS A 297 -3.90 -7.11 25.60
N GLN A 298 -3.45 -7.95 26.53
CA GLN A 298 -2.05 -8.34 26.64
C GLN A 298 -1.63 -9.20 25.42
N GLN A 299 -2.49 -10.12 25.01
CA GLN A 299 -2.27 -10.97 23.83
C GLN A 299 -2.26 -10.15 22.54
N LEU A 300 -3.19 -9.20 22.39
CA LEU A 300 -3.25 -8.29 21.25
C LEU A 300 -1.95 -7.50 21.08
N ILE A 301 -1.44 -6.92 22.17
CA ILE A 301 -0.17 -6.16 22.14
C ILE A 301 0.98 -7.09 21.76
N HIS A 302 1.11 -8.24 22.42
CA HIS A 302 2.18 -9.20 22.16
C HIS A 302 2.19 -9.70 20.71
N ASP A 303 1.04 -10.15 20.20
CA ASP A 303 0.93 -10.67 18.83
C ASP A 303 1.22 -9.60 17.78
N PHE A 304 0.87 -8.35 18.07
CA PHE A 304 1.19 -7.22 17.19
C PHE A 304 2.69 -6.95 17.14
N TYR A 305 3.40 -6.96 18.27
CA TYR A 305 4.85 -6.78 18.29
C TYR A 305 5.60 -7.98 17.70
N ALA A 306 5.14 -9.21 17.94
CA ALA A 306 5.72 -10.40 17.33
C ALA A 306 5.64 -10.37 15.79
N LYS A 307 4.55 -9.81 15.22
CA LYS A 307 4.34 -9.74 13.77
C LYS A 307 4.91 -8.47 13.12
N TYR A 308 4.91 -7.33 13.82
CA TYR A 308 5.20 -6.01 13.24
C TYR A 308 6.26 -5.17 13.99
N GLY A 309 6.77 -5.64 15.13
CA GLY A 309 7.68 -4.92 16.03
C GLY A 309 9.14 -4.82 15.58
N ASP A 310 9.45 -5.16 14.33
CA ASP A 310 10.80 -5.07 13.76
C ASP A 310 11.25 -3.60 13.63
N SER A 311 12.04 -3.15 14.60
CA SER A 311 12.59 -1.79 14.69
C SER A 311 13.66 -1.49 13.64
N SER A 312 14.14 -2.48 12.88
CA SER A 312 15.09 -2.28 11.78
C SER A 312 14.45 -1.68 10.52
N LYS A 313 13.12 -1.71 10.43
CA LYS A 313 12.37 -1.16 9.28
C LYS A 313 12.27 0.37 9.38
N PRO A 314 12.51 1.10 8.28
CA PRO A 314 12.41 2.56 8.28
C PRO A 314 10.99 3.03 8.59
N MET A 315 10.86 4.04 9.45
CA MET A 315 9.58 4.67 9.79
C MET A 315 9.05 5.51 8.62
N SER A 316 7.72 5.56 8.45
CA SER A 316 7.11 6.45 7.48
C SER A 316 7.28 7.92 7.88
N GLN A 317 7.24 8.85 6.92
CA GLN A 317 7.31 10.29 7.22
C GLN A 317 6.21 10.76 8.17
N ALA A 318 5.03 10.13 8.14
CA ALA A 318 3.96 10.44 9.09
C ALA A 318 4.31 10.01 10.52
N VAL A 319 4.85 8.80 10.71
CA VAL A 319 5.30 8.29 12.01
C VAL A 319 6.45 9.15 12.55
N ILE A 320 7.40 9.53 11.70
CA ILE A 320 8.51 10.42 12.08
C ILE A 320 7.99 11.79 12.55
N ARG A 321 7.06 12.40 11.81
CA ARG A 321 6.46 13.70 12.19
C ARG A 321 5.71 13.62 13.52
N ILE A 322 4.90 12.59 13.71
CA ILE A 322 4.14 12.38 14.96
C ILE A 322 5.10 12.16 16.14
N ASN A 323 6.15 11.34 15.97
CA ASN A 323 7.14 11.11 17.01
C ASN A 323 7.88 12.41 17.38
N ALA A 324 8.30 13.21 16.38
CA ALA A 324 8.93 14.50 16.63
C ALA A 324 7.98 15.49 17.35
N GLN A 325 6.69 15.46 17.05
CA GLN A 325 5.69 16.27 17.75
C GLN A 325 5.48 15.79 19.19
N ALA A 326 5.50 14.49 19.44
CA ALA A 326 5.43 13.91 20.79
C ALA A 326 6.66 14.32 21.63
N GLU A 327 7.85 14.29 21.03
CA GLU A 327 9.09 14.75 21.67
C GLU A 327 9.03 16.24 22.03
N LYS A 328 8.59 17.10 21.11
CA LYS A 328 8.40 18.54 21.38
C LYS A 328 7.38 18.82 22.48
N SER A 329 6.29 18.04 22.53
CA SER A 329 5.25 18.18 23.55
C SER A 329 5.78 17.78 24.93
N SER A 330 6.55 16.70 25.01
CA SER A 330 7.20 16.27 26.26
C SER A 330 8.28 17.26 26.75
N GLN A 331 8.91 18.02 25.85
CA GLN A 331 9.87 19.07 26.22
C GLN A 331 9.18 20.34 26.78
N LYS A 332 7.98 20.69 26.31
CA LYS A 332 7.20 21.80 26.93
C LYS A 332 6.82 21.49 28.39
N ASP A 333 6.53 20.23 28.69
CA ASP A 333 6.23 19.79 30.05
C ASP A 333 7.50 19.74 30.94
N ALA A 334 8.68 19.49 30.35
CA ALA A 334 9.97 19.56 31.05
C ALA A 334 10.42 20.99 31.39
N VAL A 335 10.10 21.98 30.55
CA VAL A 335 10.46 23.41 30.75
C VAL A 335 9.51 24.11 31.75
N THR A 336 8.36 23.52 32.06
CA THR A 336 7.41 24.07 33.05
C THR A 336 7.88 23.88 34.51
N PHE A 337 8.94 23.11 34.77
CA PHE A 337 9.55 22.95 36.11
C PHE A 337 10.71 23.91 36.40
N GLN A 338 11.09 24.78 35.47
CA GLN A 338 12.03 25.87 35.74
C GLN A 338 11.60 27.13 34.99
N SER A 339 10.71 27.91 35.59
CA SER A 339 10.75 29.38 35.59
C SER A 339 9.55 29.94 36.35
N ALA A 340 9.69 30.09 37.66
CA ALA A 340 9.11 31.25 38.32
C ALA A 340 9.96 32.45 37.91
N SER A 341 9.46 33.29 36.98
CA SER A 341 9.69 34.75 36.92
C SER A 341 9.20 35.34 35.58
N SER A 342 8.56 36.51 35.70
CA SER A 342 8.26 37.52 34.69
C SER A 342 7.21 37.23 33.60
N VAL A 343 5.96 37.55 33.96
CA VAL A 343 5.10 38.62 33.38
C VAL A 343 5.09 38.80 31.85
N GLY A 344 3.95 38.41 31.26
CA GLY A 344 3.09 39.31 30.46
C GLY A 344 3.27 39.34 28.95
N SER A 345 2.31 38.77 28.20
CA SER A 345 1.40 39.56 27.35
C SER A 345 0.34 38.64 26.73
N GLU A 346 -0.92 39.04 26.83
CA GLU A 346 -2.10 38.39 26.24
C GLU A 346 -2.16 38.65 24.73
N GLY A 347 -2.75 37.71 23.98
CA GLY A 347 -3.35 38.04 22.68
C GLY A 347 -3.41 36.91 21.67
N GLY A 348 -4.62 36.38 21.46
CA GLY A 348 -5.14 36.14 20.10
C GLY A 348 -4.79 34.82 19.42
N THR A 349 -5.83 34.00 19.27
CA THR A 349 -6.03 33.01 18.20
C THR A 349 -5.42 33.45 16.87
N ASP A 350 -4.58 32.62 16.24
CA ASP A 350 -4.62 32.37 14.80
C ASP A 350 -3.76 31.15 14.42
N SER A 351 -4.34 30.32 13.55
CA SER A 351 -3.69 29.23 12.85
C SER A 351 -2.98 29.85 11.63
N ASN A 352 -1.66 29.65 11.49
CA ASN A 352 -0.82 29.80 10.27
C ASN A 352 0.61 30.39 10.46
N ALA A 353 1.19 30.45 11.67
CA ALA A 353 2.46 31.18 11.87
C ALA A 353 3.79 30.36 11.88
N GLU A 354 3.88 29.18 11.26
CA GLU A 354 5.13 28.37 11.26
C GLU A 354 5.75 28.14 9.86
N ASP A 355 5.32 28.84 8.80
CA ASP A 355 5.89 28.69 7.44
C ASP A 355 7.03 29.70 7.12
N ASP A 356 7.36 30.61 8.05
CA ASP A 356 8.25 31.75 7.80
C ASP A 356 9.71 31.58 8.24
N LYS A 357 10.16 30.36 8.61
CA LYS A 357 11.52 30.12 9.16
C LYS A 357 12.39 29.09 8.44
N LEU A 358 12.23 28.92 7.12
CA LEU A 358 13.18 28.15 6.31
C LEU A 358 13.86 29.04 5.28
N ALA A 359 14.83 29.84 5.71
CA ALA A 359 15.72 30.54 4.79
C ALA A 359 16.69 29.53 4.15
N PRO A 360 16.82 29.49 2.81
CA PRO A 360 17.79 28.62 2.17
C PRO A 360 19.23 29.00 2.60
N PRO A 361 20.19 28.06 2.54
CA PRO A 361 21.58 28.34 2.87
C PRO A 361 22.16 29.46 1.97
N PRO A 362 23.29 30.09 2.35
CA PRO A 362 23.97 31.07 1.49
C PRO A 362 24.56 30.40 0.22
N MET A 363 24.56 31.12 -0.90
CA MET A 363 25.00 30.60 -2.20
C MET A 363 26.50 30.30 -2.21
N PRO A 364 26.96 29.16 -2.77
CA PRO A 364 28.39 28.87 -2.86
C PRO A 364 29.11 29.87 -3.78
N GLU A 365 30.21 30.45 -3.32
CA GLU A 365 31.00 31.42 -4.09
C GLU A 365 31.82 30.77 -5.23
N HIS A 366 32.04 29.46 -5.16
CA HIS A 366 32.77 28.70 -6.17
C HIS A 366 32.04 27.40 -6.52
N LEU A 367 31.82 27.17 -7.83
CA LEU A 367 31.26 25.92 -8.33
C LEU A 367 32.36 24.85 -8.41
N PRO A 368 32.04 23.56 -8.13
CA PRO A 368 32.98 22.47 -8.37
C PRO A 368 33.38 22.42 -9.85
N LYS A 369 34.66 22.18 -10.16
CA LYS A 369 35.21 22.17 -11.54
C LYS A 369 34.44 21.29 -12.52
N LEU A 370 33.84 20.19 -12.04
CA LEU A 370 33.02 19.29 -12.85
C LEU A 370 31.71 19.96 -13.31
N VAL A 371 31.08 20.77 -12.46
CA VAL A 371 29.86 21.52 -12.78
C VAL A 371 30.19 22.62 -13.77
N GLU A 372 31.30 23.34 -13.57
CA GLU A 372 31.78 24.36 -14.49
C GLU A 372 32.08 23.79 -15.89
N LEU A 373 32.73 22.62 -15.96
CA LEU A 373 32.97 21.91 -17.22
C LEU A 373 31.66 21.53 -17.93
N LEU A 374 30.68 21.00 -17.20
CA LEU A 374 29.39 20.57 -17.76
C LEU A 374 28.52 21.76 -18.20
N LEU A 375 28.59 22.89 -17.50
CA LEU A 375 27.88 24.11 -17.87
C LEU A 375 28.57 24.88 -19.00
N SER A 376 29.89 24.75 -19.18
CA SER A 376 30.66 25.47 -20.20
C SER A 376 30.19 25.19 -21.65
N LYS A 377 29.63 24.00 -21.88
CA LYS A 377 29.11 23.56 -23.19
C LYS A 377 27.57 23.54 -23.26
N THR A 378 26.89 23.97 -22.20
CA THR A 378 25.43 23.95 -22.11
C THR A 378 24.87 25.31 -22.52
N PRO A 379 23.88 25.39 -23.44
CA PRO A 379 23.22 26.65 -23.78
C PRO A 379 22.58 27.33 -22.55
N ASP A 380 22.58 28.66 -22.49
CA ASP A 380 22.20 29.44 -21.29
C ASP A 380 20.82 29.06 -20.73
N VAL A 381 19.84 28.80 -21.61
CA VAL A 381 18.47 28.41 -21.23
C VAL A 381 18.42 27.07 -20.47
N TYR A 382 19.39 26.18 -20.68
CA TYR A 382 19.41 24.84 -20.08
C TYR A 382 20.39 24.71 -18.90
N LYS A 383 21.24 25.72 -18.67
CA LYS A 383 22.21 25.71 -17.56
C LYS A 383 21.56 25.50 -16.19
N PRO A 384 20.41 26.12 -15.85
CA PRO A 384 19.75 25.89 -14.55
C PRO A 384 19.30 24.44 -14.36
N ALA A 385 18.74 23.81 -15.41
CA ALA A 385 18.28 22.42 -15.36
C ALA A 385 19.45 21.43 -15.24
N VAL A 386 20.55 21.69 -15.95
CA VAL A 386 21.76 20.86 -15.89
C VAL A 386 22.45 21.01 -14.53
N ALA A 387 22.54 22.22 -13.98
CA ALA A 387 23.05 22.45 -12.63
C ALA A 387 22.19 21.73 -11.55
N HIS A 388 20.86 21.79 -11.69
CA HIS A 388 19.92 21.07 -10.82
C HIS A 388 20.11 19.55 -10.84
N ALA A 389 20.37 18.97 -12.02
CA ALA A 389 20.56 17.53 -12.18
C ALA A 389 21.91 17.03 -11.63
N ILE A 390 22.96 17.84 -11.71
CA ILE A 390 24.33 17.42 -11.34
C ILE A 390 24.65 17.74 -9.87
N PHE A 391 24.01 18.77 -9.30
CA PHE A 391 24.27 19.19 -7.93
C PHE A 391 22.98 19.32 -7.12
N PRO A 392 22.38 18.19 -6.68
CA PRO A 392 21.18 18.17 -5.84
C PRO A 392 21.24 19.10 -4.60
N PRO A 393 22.39 19.37 -3.95
CA PRO A 393 22.47 20.35 -2.87
C PRO A 393 22.10 21.78 -3.29
N LEU A 394 22.32 22.19 -4.54
CA LEU A 394 21.91 23.51 -5.04
C LEU A 394 20.37 23.63 -5.17
N ALA A 395 19.66 22.50 -5.27
CA ALA A 395 18.20 22.51 -5.34
C ALA A 395 17.54 22.95 -4.03
N THR A 396 18.27 22.96 -2.91
CA THR A 396 17.78 23.51 -1.63
C THR A 396 17.51 25.03 -1.72
N HIS A 397 18.12 25.74 -2.68
CA HIS A 397 17.86 27.16 -2.93
C HIS A 397 16.65 27.42 -3.84
N LEU A 398 16.00 26.37 -4.38
CA LEU A 398 14.76 26.48 -5.15
C LEU A 398 13.50 26.51 -4.26
N CYS A 399 13.68 26.46 -2.93
CA CYS A 399 12.62 26.62 -1.94
C CYS A 399 11.82 27.90 -2.21
N LYS A 400 10.48 27.79 -2.27
CA LYS A 400 9.55 28.90 -2.57
C LYS A 400 9.76 29.59 -3.92
N THR A 401 10.51 28.99 -4.84
CA THR A 401 10.68 29.50 -6.20
C THR A 401 9.57 28.95 -7.10
N THR A 402 8.70 29.80 -7.64
CA THR A 402 7.63 29.40 -8.55
C THR A 402 7.95 29.75 -9.99
N PHE A 403 7.45 28.94 -10.92
CA PHE A 403 7.50 29.23 -12.35
C PHE A 403 6.20 28.80 -13.02
N LYS A 404 5.86 29.49 -14.10
CA LYS A 404 4.62 29.25 -14.85
C LYS A 404 4.82 28.08 -15.81
N TYR A 405 4.06 27.02 -15.63
CA TYR A 405 4.15 25.79 -16.43
C TYR A 405 3.35 25.92 -17.73
N ILE A 406 3.46 24.91 -18.61
CA ILE A 406 2.83 24.91 -19.95
C ILE A 406 1.28 24.95 -19.91
N ASP A 407 0.70 24.61 -18.77
CA ASP A 407 -0.74 24.73 -18.49
C ASP A 407 -1.12 26.11 -17.90
N ASN A 408 -0.18 27.06 -17.90
CA ASN A 408 -0.31 28.41 -17.36
C ASN A 408 -0.52 28.48 -15.83
N VAL A 409 -0.34 27.37 -15.12
CA VAL A 409 -0.41 27.32 -13.65
C VAL A 409 0.98 27.60 -13.06
N GLU A 410 1.03 28.29 -11.92
CA GLU A 410 2.29 28.47 -11.19
C GLU A 410 2.59 27.22 -10.35
N HIS A 411 3.79 26.68 -10.52
CA HIS A 411 4.27 25.54 -9.76
C HIS A 411 5.53 25.92 -9.00
N GLU A 412 5.61 25.51 -7.73
CA GLU A 412 6.83 25.59 -6.94
C GLU A 412 7.86 24.56 -7.43
N ALA A 413 9.12 24.97 -7.50
CA ALA A 413 10.24 24.16 -7.91
C ALA A 413 10.54 23.06 -6.89
N THR A 414 9.98 21.87 -7.11
CA THR A 414 10.28 20.67 -6.32
C THR A 414 11.44 19.88 -6.94
N LEU A 415 12.28 19.25 -6.10
CA LEU A 415 13.30 18.26 -6.52
C LEU A 415 12.63 17.07 -7.23
N MET A 416 12.60 17.12 -8.56
CA MET A 416 12.22 15.99 -9.41
C MET A 416 13.36 15.71 -10.39
N CYS A 417 14.04 14.57 -10.21
CA CYS A 417 14.90 14.02 -11.26
C CYS A 417 14.02 13.45 -12.39
N CYS A 418 13.56 14.30 -13.29
CA CYS A 418 13.03 13.88 -14.59
C CYS A 418 13.74 14.66 -15.69
N LEU A 419 14.72 14.02 -16.31
CA LEU A 419 15.25 14.45 -17.61
C LEU A 419 14.21 14.08 -18.67
N LEU A 420 13.40 15.05 -19.07
CA LEU A 420 12.49 14.92 -20.21
C LEU A 420 13.17 15.54 -21.43
N ALA A 421 13.60 14.69 -22.38
CA ALA A 421 13.97 15.15 -23.71
C ALA A 421 12.70 15.48 -24.50
N GLY A 422 12.67 16.65 -25.15
CA GLY A 422 11.61 16.97 -26.10
C GLY A 422 11.58 15.92 -27.21
N THR A 423 10.43 15.26 -27.38
CA THR A 423 10.20 14.46 -28.58
C THR A 423 10.15 15.42 -29.76
N GLY A 424 11.17 15.35 -30.63
CA GLY A 424 11.10 15.95 -31.95
C GLY A 424 9.95 15.29 -32.70
N ALA A 425 8.81 15.97 -32.81
CA ALA A 425 7.81 15.64 -33.79
C ALA A 425 8.42 15.92 -35.17
N GLY A 426 8.77 14.85 -35.86
CA GLY A 426 9.26 14.90 -37.24
C GLY A 426 9.18 13.54 -37.88
N LYS A 427 8.00 13.18 -38.41
CA LYS A 427 7.94 12.27 -39.54
C LYS A 427 7.97 13.12 -40.82
N ASN A 428 8.83 12.68 -41.75
CA ASN A 428 9.07 13.11 -43.14
C ASN A 428 10.23 14.11 -43.34
N CYS A 429 11.43 13.57 -43.65
CA CYS A 429 12.16 13.67 -44.93
C CYS A 429 13.55 13.05 -44.71
#